data_AF-A0ABD6QYD5-F1
#
_entry.id   AF-A0ABD6QYD5-F1
#
_cell.length_a   1.000
_cell.length_b   1.000
_cell.length_c   1.000
_cell.angle_alpha   90.00
_cell.angle_beta   90.00
_cell.angle_gamma   90.00
#
_symmetry.space_group_name_H-M   'P 1'
#
loop_
_entity.id
_entity.type
_entity.pdbx_description
1 polymer ?
#
loop_
_entity_poly.entity_id
_entity_poly.type
_entity_poly.pdbx_seq_one_letter_code
_entity_poly.pdbx_strand_id
1 'polypeptide(L)'
;MSFLSIPINEKSLSFIKNNFQAQIQALEQFYPIIKNALNLGLNPSSIKFGGGTALSMYYFQHRLSFDIDLFVNDAQCLGFFSPKLWIDNCSHFDSTRYIDQHNHIGVTNKDNIKIDVLVDYASNERYVD
;
A
#
# COMPACT_ATOMS: atom_id res chain seq x y z
N MET A 1 4.29 18.58 -10.62
CA MET A 1 3.88 18.07 -11.94
C MET A 1 2.78 17.05 -11.69
N SER A 2 1.57 17.26 -12.24
CA SER A 2 0.52 16.24 -12.19
C SER A 2 0.72 15.28 -13.37
N PHE A 3 0.79 13.98 -13.11
CA PHE A 3 0.82 12.97 -14.15
C PHE A 3 -0.62 12.50 -14.40
N LEU A 4 -1.01 12.42 -15.67
CA LEU A 4 -2.30 11.82 -16.03
C LEU A 4 -2.16 10.31 -15.95
N SER A 5 -3.14 9.65 -15.31
CA SER A 5 -3.21 8.20 -15.32
C SER A 5 -3.46 7.69 -16.75
N ILE A 6 -2.89 6.52 -17.05
CA ILE A 6 -3.13 5.78 -18.28
C ILE A 6 -4.63 5.42 -18.29
N PRO A 7 -5.33 5.62 -19.42
CA PRO A 7 -6.71 5.18 -19.56
C PRO A 7 -6.87 3.70 -19.21
N ILE A 8 -7.78 3.40 -18.29
CA ILE A 8 -8.13 2.04 -17.92
C ILE A 8 -8.87 1.40 -19.10
N ASN A 9 -8.13 0.59 -19.87
CA ASN A 9 -8.61 -0.21 -21.01
C ASN A 9 -8.14 -1.66 -20.89
N GLU A 10 -8.60 -2.54 -21.79
CA GLU A 10 -8.26 -3.97 -21.77
C GLU A 10 -6.75 -4.21 -21.73
N LYS A 11 -5.96 -3.50 -22.54
CA LYS A 11 -4.49 -3.64 -22.57
C LYS A 11 -3.87 -3.30 -21.22
N SER A 12 -4.29 -2.19 -20.60
CA SER A 12 -3.80 -1.79 -19.28
C SER A 12 -4.20 -2.77 -18.18
N LEU A 13 -5.43 -3.31 -18.23
CA LEU A 13 -5.89 -4.34 -17.30
C LEU A 13 -5.09 -5.63 -17.46
N SER A 14 -4.87 -6.08 -18.69
CA SER A 14 -4.06 -7.27 -18.97
C SER A 14 -2.62 -7.08 -18.49
N PHE A 15 -2.02 -5.91 -18.70
CA PHE A 15 -0.70 -5.60 -18.17
C PHE A 15 -0.66 -5.73 -16.64
N ILE A 16 -1.62 -5.12 -15.94
CA ILE A 16 -1.68 -5.17 -14.48
C ILE A 16 -1.86 -6.62 -13.99
N LYS A 17 -2.84 -7.34 -14.53
CA LYS A 17 -3.16 -8.72 -14.11
C LYS A 17 -2.00 -9.68 -14.35
N ASN A 18 -1.30 -9.54 -15.48
CA ASN A 18 -0.21 -10.45 -15.85
C ASN A 18 1.08 -10.18 -15.06
N ASN A 19 1.29 -8.96 -14.57
CA ASN A 19 2.57 -8.56 -13.99
C ASN A 19 2.53 -8.22 -12.49
N PHE A 20 1.35 -7.90 -11.94
CA PHE A 20 1.20 -7.43 -10.56
C PHE A 20 0.29 -8.35 -9.72
N GLN A 21 0.07 -9.60 -10.14
CA GLN A 21 -0.80 -10.54 -9.43
C GLN A 21 -0.37 -10.74 -7.96
N ALA A 22 0.93 -10.87 -7.71
CA ALA A 22 1.45 -11.05 -6.35
C ALA A 22 1.21 -9.82 -5.46
N GLN A 23 1.36 -8.61 -6.02
CA GLN A 23 1.11 -7.35 -5.31
C GLN A 23 -0.39 -7.16 -5.06
N ILE A 24 -1.25 -7.49 -6.03
CA ILE A 24 -2.70 -7.46 -5.83
C ILE A 24 -3.10 -8.41 -4.70
N GLN A 25 -2.59 -9.65 -4.72
CA GLN A 25 -2.86 -10.63 -3.67
C GLN A 25 -2.34 -10.17 -2.30
N ALA A 26 -1.15 -9.57 -2.23
CA ALA A 26 -0.61 -9.02 -0.99
C ALA A 26 -1.48 -7.86 -0.45
N LEU A 27 -1.98 -6.98 -1.33
CA LEU A 27 -2.89 -5.90 -0.94
C LEU A 27 -4.25 -6.45 -0.47
N GLU A 28 -4.78 -7.48 -1.13
CA GLU A 28 -6.00 -8.18 -0.70
C GLU A 28 -5.83 -8.83 0.68
N GLN A 29 -4.67 -9.44 0.95
CA GLN A 29 -4.33 -9.98 2.28
C GLN A 29 -4.21 -8.88 3.34
N PHE A 30 -3.77 -7.68 2.96
CA PHE A 30 -3.64 -6.53 3.86
C PHE A 30 -4.96 -5.76 4.06
N TYR A 31 -5.92 -5.91 3.14
CA TYR A 31 -7.18 -5.19 3.15
C TYR A 31 -7.99 -5.30 4.47
N PRO A 32 -8.06 -6.46 5.16
CA PRO A 32 -8.70 -6.53 6.47
C PRO A 32 -8.11 -5.58 7.52
N ILE A 33 -6.80 -5.32 7.47
CA ILE A 33 -6.11 -4.37 8.36
C ILE A 33 -6.56 -2.94 8.01
N ILE A 34 -6.59 -2.59 6.73
CA ILE A 34 -7.11 -1.29 6.26
C ILE A 34 -8.58 -1.12 6.68
N LYS A 35 -9.41 -2.14 6.47
CA LYS A 35 -10.83 -2.11 6.84
C LYS A 35 -11.02 -1.88 8.34
N ASN A 36 -10.21 -2.53 9.18
CA ASN A 36 -10.23 -2.32 10.61
C ASN A 36 -9.83 -0.88 10.98
N ALA A 37 -8.79 -0.32 10.33
CA ALA A 37 -8.38 1.07 10.52
C ALA A 37 -9.53 2.05 10.22
N LEU A 38 -10.23 1.86 9.10
CA LEU A 38 -11.39 2.68 8.72
C LEU A 38 -12.53 2.57 9.77
N ASN A 39 -12.82 1.36 10.25
CA ASN A 39 -13.83 1.15 11.30
C ASN A 39 -13.47 1.83 12.63
N LEU A 40 -12.18 1.97 12.92
CA LEU A 40 -11.67 2.67 14.11
C LEU A 40 -11.58 4.21 13.91
N GLY A 41 -11.96 4.72 12.74
CA GLY A 41 -12.08 6.16 12.48
C GLY A 41 -11.01 6.76 11.58
N LEU A 42 -10.14 5.96 10.95
CA LEU A 42 -9.24 6.47 9.92
C LEU A 42 -10.07 7.02 8.74
N ASN A 43 -9.82 8.26 8.34
CA ASN A 43 -10.44 8.82 7.15
C ASN A 43 -9.89 8.11 5.90
N PRO A 44 -10.73 7.60 4.98
CA PRO A 44 -10.25 6.99 3.74
C PRO A 44 -9.31 7.87 2.92
N SER A 45 -9.49 9.19 2.93
CA SER A 45 -8.62 10.13 2.21
C SER A 45 -7.25 10.32 2.86
N SER A 46 -7.05 9.83 4.09
CA SER A 46 -5.77 9.87 4.81
C SER A 46 -4.82 8.75 4.44
N ILE A 47 -5.24 7.77 3.61
CA ILE A 47 -4.38 6.70 3.10
C ILE A 47 -4.39 6.71 1.57
N LYS A 48 -3.21 6.63 0.96
CA LYS A 48 -3.04 6.64 -0.50
C LYS A 48 -2.14 5.51 -0.95
N PHE A 49 -2.44 4.92 -2.09
CA PHE A 49 -1.53 3.98 -2.76
C PHE A 49 -0.58 4.76 -3.67
N GLY A 50 0.73 4.52 -3.53
CA GLY A 50 1.74 5.29 -4.23
C GLY A 50 2.99 4.48 -4.57
N GLY A 51 4.12 5.18 -4.66
CA GLY A 51 5.42 4.57 -4.88
C GLY A 51 5.58 3.96 -6.28
N GLY A 52 6.57 3.07 -6.41
CA GLY A 52 6.96 2.49 -7.70
C GLY A 52 5.86 1.67 -8.34
N THR A 53 5.07 0.97 -7.52
CA THR A 53 4.01 0.06 -7.98
C THR A 53 2.81 0.82 -8.50
N ALA A 54 2.35 1.87 -7.80
CA ALA A 54 1.31 2.75 -8.33
C ALA A 54 1.75 3.46 -9.62
N LEU A 55 3.00 3.95 -9.66
CA LEU A 55 3.57 4.58 -10.87
C LEU A 55 3.60 3.63 -12.08
N SER A 56 3.97 2.38 -11.85
CA SER A 56 3.96 1.38 -12.91
C SER A 56 2.54 1.02 -13.35
N MET A 57 1.64 0.72 -12.41
CA MET A 57 0.29 0.27 -12.71
C MET A 57 -0.53 1.35 -13.42
N TYR A 58 -0.48 2.60 -12.92
CA TYR A 58 -1.41 3.65 -13.33
C TYR A 58 -0.84 4.71 -14.27
N TYR A 59 0.47 4.92 -14.36
CA TYR A 59 1.00 6.11 -15.06
C TYR A 59 1.93 5.80 -16.23
N PHE A 60 2.82 4.81 -16.09
CA PHE A 60 3.91 4.66 -17.06
C PHE A 60 4.12 3.26 -17.63
N GLN A 61 3.80 2.19 -16.89
CA GLN A 61 4.05 0.80 -17.30
C GLN A 61 5.49 0.54 -17.82
N HIS A 62 6.48 1.32 -17.34
CA HIS A 62 7.84 1.35 -17.90
C HIS A 62 8.79 0.33 -17.25
N ARG A 63 8.42 -0.21 -16.09
CA ARG A 63 9.20 -1.23 -15.36
C ARG A 63 8.28 -2.00 -14.41
N LEU A 64 8.72 -3.18 -13.98
CA LEU A 64 8.08 -3.88 -12.87
C LEU A 64 8.49 -3.27 -11.53
N SER A 65 7.62 -3.41 -10.54
CA SER A 65 7.85 -2.99 -9.16
C SER A 65 7.32 -4.08 -8.24
N PHE A 66 8.02 -4.33 -7.13
CA PHE A 66 7.84 -5.57 -6.38
C PHE A 66 7.25 -5.38 -4.99
N ASP A 67 7.29 -4.16 -4.45
CA ASP A 67 6.77 -3.80 -3.13
C ASP A 67 5.44 -3.03 -3.25
N ILE A 68 4.78 -2.75 -2.12
CA ILE A 68 3.57 -1.94 -2.05
C ILE A 68 3.81 -0.78 -1.08
N ASP A 69 3.69 0.44 -1.56
CA ASP A 69 3.82 1.64 -0.75
C ASP A 69 2.45 2.29 -0.54
N LEU A 70 2.04 2.38 0.72
CA LEU A 70 0.89 3.13 1.19
C LEU A 70 1.39 4.36 1.95
N PHE A 71 0.72 5.49 1.76
CA PHE A 71 1.11 6.76 2.36
C PHE A 71 0.01 7.29 3.24
N VAL A 72 0.37 7.71 4.44
CA VAL A 72 -0.52 8.44 5.35
C VAL A 72 -0.03 9.87 5.56
N ASN A 73 -0.96 10.81 5.72
CA ASN A 73 -0.64 12.23 5.85
C ASN A 73 -0.32 12.68 7.29
N ASP A 74 -0.57 11.83 8.28
CA ASP A 74 -0.26 12.06 9.69
C ASP A 74 0.39 10.81 10.31
N ALA A 75 1.45 11.00 11.08
CA ALA A 75 2.10 9.92 11.83
C ALA A 75 1.17 9.26 12.85
N GLN A 76 0.17 9.98 13.37
CA GLN A 76 -0.87 9.41 14.24
C GLN A 76 -1.67 8.31 13.54
N CYS A 77 -1.78 8.34 12.20
CA CYS A 77 -2.46 7.30 11.44
C CYS A 77 -1.69 5.98 11.41
N LEU A 78 -0.38 5.96 11.63
CA LEU A 78 0.40 4.71 11.64
C LEU A 78 -0.04 3.75 12.75
N GLY A 79 -0.55 4.28 13.86
CA GLY A 79 -1.04 3.46 14.98
C GLY A 79 -2.13 2.47 14.56
N PHE A 80 -2.97 2.81 13.57
CA PHE A 80 -3.98 1.91 13.04
C PHE A 80 -3.40 0.68 12.32
N PHE A 81 -2.16 0.78 11.84
CA PHE A 81 -1.50 -0.27 11.07
C PHE A 81 -0.47 -1.06 11.88
N SER A 82 -0.21 -0.70 13.14
CA SER A 82 0.81 -1.35 13.97
C SER A 82 0.66 -2.88 13.94
N PRO A 83 1.68 -3.63 13.45
CA PRO A 83 1.60 -5.07 13.30
C PRO A 83 1.33 -5.77 14.63
N LYS A 84 1.78 -5.21 15.75
CA LYS A 84 1.57 -5.74 17.11
C LYS A 84 0.09 -5.99 17.46
N LEU A 85 -0.85 -5.33 16.78
CA LEU A 85 -2.29 -5.51 17.03
C LEU A 85 -2.88 -6.76 16.37
N TRP A 86 -2.22 -7.32 15.36
CA TRP A 86 -2.84 -8.33 14.48
C TRP A 86 -1.87 -9.40 13.95
N ILE A 87 -0.56 -9.19 14.01
CA ILE A 87 0.45 -10.02 13.33
C ILE A 87 0.44 -11.48 13.82
N ASP A 88 0.24 -11.70 15.12
CA ASP A 88 0.17 -13.05 15.70
C ASP A 88 -1.09 -13.83 15.26
N ASN A 89 -2.13 -13.11 14.85
CA ASN A 89 -3.41 -13.67 14.43
C ASN A 89 -3.59 -13.69 12.90
N CYS A 90 -2.58 -13.25 12.13
CA CYS A 90 -2.67 -13.16 10.69
C CYS A 90 -1.74 -14.17 10.00
N SER A 91 -2.34 -15.18 9.35
CA SER A 91 -1.59 -16.27 8.74
C SER A 91 -0.90 -15.90 7.41
N HIS A 92 -1.18 -14.72 6.85
CA HIS A 92 -0.66 -14.29 5.56
C HIS A 92 0.71 -13.60 5.63
N PHE A 93 1.05 -13.06 6.80
CA PHE A 93 2.29 -12.30 7.00
C PHE A 93 3.30 -13.06 7.84
N ASP A 94 4.57 -12.71 7.65
CA ASP A 94 5.67 -13.22 8.46
C ASP A 94 5.75 -12.44 9.78
N SER A 95 5.44 -13.11 10.88
CA SER A 95 5.45 -12.50 12.22
C SER A 95 6.84 -12.13 12.73
N THR A 96 7.90 -12.63 12.09
CA THR A 96 9.28 -12.30 12.42
C THR A 96 9.85 -11.15 11.59
N ARG A 97 9.15 -10.75 10.52
CA ARG A 97 9.60 -9.74 9.54
C ARG A 97 8.62 -8.58 9.43
N TYR A 98 8.56 -7.78 10.49
CA TYR A 98 7.85 -6.51 10.47
C TYR A 98 8.72 -5.34 10.98
N ILE A 99 8.34 -4.13 10.57
CA ILE A 99 8.91 -2.86 11.00
C ILE A 99 7.78 -2.07 11.66
N ASP A 100 8.07 -1.51 12.84
CA ASP A 100 7.13 -0.67 13.59
C ASP A 100 7.91 0.53 14.14
N GLN A 101 8.01 1.57 13.32
CA GLN A 101 8.74 2.82 13.58
C GLN A 101 7.79 4.02 13.49
N HIS A 102 8.20 5.15 14.05
CA HIS A 102 7.38 6.36 14.17
C HIS A 102 6.93 6.97 12.83
N ASN A 103 7.60 6.64 11.72
CA ASN A 103 7.32 7.12 10.37
C ASN A 103 7.10 5.98 9.35
N HIS A 104 7.13 4.72 9.81
CA HIS A 104 7.12 3.55 8.93
C HIS A 104 6.57 2.32 9.65
N ILE A 105 5.50 1.75 9.12
CA ILE A 105 5.07 0.38 9.39
C ILE A 105 5.38 -0.47 8.16
N GLY A 106 6.04 -1.60 8.32
CA GLY A 106 6.36 -2.52 7.23
C GLY A 106 6.03 -3.95 7.58
N VAL A 107 5.45 -4.71 6.65
CA VAL A 107 5.21 -6.15 6.80
C VAL A 107 5.57 -6.87 5.51
N THR A 108 5.99 -8.13 5.62
CA THR A 108 6.23 -8.97 4.44
C THR A 108 5.27 -10.15 4.45
N ASN A 109 4.59 -10.39 3.33
CA ASN A 109 3.73 -11.56 3.20
C ASN A 109 4.58 -12.84 2.94
N LYS A 110 3.94 -14.02 2.98
CA LYS A 110 4.62 -15.30 2.74
C LYS A 110 5.18 -15.47 1.32
N ASP A 111 4.69 -14.69 0.37
CA ASP A 111 5.18 -14.64 -1.01
C ASP A 111 6.35 -13.65 -1.18
N ASN A 112 6.89 -13.14 -0.07
CA ASN A 112 8.00 -12.18 -0.01
C ASN A 112 7.70 -10.82 -0.66
N ILE A 113 6.42 -10.42 -0.72
CA ILE A 113 5.98 -9.08 -1.09
C ILE A 113 5.94 -8.20 0.16
N LYS A 114 6.66 -7.09 0.11
CA LYS A 114 6.69 -6.10 1.19
C LYS A 114 5.55 -5.10 1.02
N ILE A 115 4.91 -4.76 2.14
CA ILE A 115 3.91 -3.69 2.22
C ILE A 115 4.39 -2.69 3.26
N ASP A 116 4.60 -1.46 2.83
CA ASP A 116 5.03 -0.35 3.66
C ASP A 116 3.90 0.67 3.78
N VAL A 117 3.61 1.10 5.01
CA VAL A 117 2.80 2.29 5.32
C VAL A 117 3.74 3.36 5.83
N LEU A 118 3.88 4.43 5.05
CA LEU A 118 4.86 5.50 5.24
C LEU A 118 4.15 6.81 5.56
N VAL A 119 4.78 7.65 6.37
CA VAL A 119 4.29 9.02 6.60
C VAL A 119 4.81 9.94 5.50
N ASP A 120 3.88 10.62 4.83
CA ASP A 120 4.18 11.67 3.87
C ASP A 120 3.60 13.01 4.34
N TYR A 121 4.43 13.75 5.08
CA TYR A 121 4.12 15.11 5.57
C TYR A 121 3.98 16.15 4.45
N ALA A 122 4.46 15.87 3.23
CA ALA A 122 4.44 16.81 2.11
C ALA A 122 3.12 16.79 1.32
N SER A 123 2.30 15.74 1.50
CA SER A 123 1.08 15.51 0.70
C SER A 123 -0.17 16.27 1.15
N ASN A 124 -0.03 17.32 1.98
CA ASN A 124 -1.11 18.29 2.24
C ASN A 124 -1.50 19.07 0.98
N GLU A 125 -0.66 19.05 -0.05
CA GLU A 125 -1.07 19.41 -1.41
C GLU A 125 -1.54 18.16 -2.17
N ARG A 126 -2.70 18.31 -2.84
CA ARG A 126 -3.33 17.31 -3.71
C ARG A 126 -2.35 16.81 -4.77
N TYR A 127 -1.60 15.77 -4.46
CA TYR A 127 -0.92 14.98 -5.45
C TYR A 127 -1.44 13.56 -5.36
N VAL A 128 -1.91 13.11 -6.53
CA VAL A 128 -2.55 11.84 -6.86
C VAL A 128 -4.06 11.81 -6.53
N ASP A 129 -4.85 12.25 -7.51
CA ASP A 129 -6.25 11.81 -7.74
C ASP A 129 -6.26 10.40 -8.35
#